data_AF-A0A2H9LD34-F1
#
_entry.id   AF-A0A2H9LD34-F1
#
_cell.length_a   1.000
_cell.length_b   1.000
_cell.length_c   1.000
_cell.angle_alpha   90.00
_cell.angle_beta   90.00
_cell.angle_gamma   90.00
#
_symmetry.space_group_name_H-M   'P 1'
#
loop_
_entity.id
_entity.type
_entity.pdbx_description
1 polymer ?
#
loop_
_entity_poly.entity_id
_entity_poly.type
_entity_poly.pdbx_seq_one_letter_code
_entity_poly.pdbx_strand_id
1 'polypeptide(L)'
;MNNCKTLEALWKYVERINNEHFKDNELKPILGNGKTKNPKIMFVFINPTIRNISSDNKWVGPRFPFIGTKQIWRIFCKVGLFDARLLNIINKEPYWSLEFTNKVLEYLKQNELYITNVVKWTGKDATLPDSKKIKLFLPILKKEIEIVKPKYIITFGLIPFEALTKQKIKLKDYFENSIKNNSLKYFEIKINNTNTKIIPCYFPTGRGDPKKAIEILKLMKKLK
;
A
#
# COMPACT_ATOMS: atom_id res chain seq x y z
N MET A 1 12.76 16.25 -6.71
CA MET A 1 11.96 15.64 -5.62
C MET A 1 11.62 16.63 -4.50
N ASN A 2 12.58 17.41 -3.96
CA ASN A 2 12.33 18.33 -2.83
C ASN A 2 11.22 19.37 -3.10
N ASN A 3 11.03 19.76 -4.36
CA ASN A 3 10.01 20.75 -4.76
C ASN A 3 8.62 20.12 -5.05
N CYS A 4 8.47 18.79 -4.99
CA CYS A 4 7.18 18.15 -5.23
C CYS A 4 6.23 18.42 -4.05
N LYS A 5 5.33 19.41 -4.19
CA LYS A 5 4.34 19.76 -3.16
C LYS A 5 3.00 19.02 -3.31
N THR A 6 2.76 18.38 -4.45
CA THR A 6 1.52 17.67 -4.78
C THR A 6 1.82 16.23 -5.19
N LEU A 7 0.83 15.34 -5.03
CA LEU A 7 0.93 13.96 -5.51
C LEU A 7 1.13 13.92 -7.03
N GLU A 8 0.45 14.79 -7.79
CA GLU A 8 0.63 14.88 -9.25
C GLU A 8 2.09 15.15 -9.63
N ALA A 9 2.73 16.14 -8.99
CA ALA A 9 4.14 16.44 -9.23
C ALA A 9 5.06 15.29 -8.80
N LEU A 10 4.71 14.58 -7.72
CA LEU A 10 5.45 13.40 -7.28
C LEU A 10 5.31 12.24 -8.28
N TRP A 11 4.13 12.06 -8.88
CA TRP A 11 3.86 11.01 -9.87
C TRP A 11 4.55 11.27 -11.20
N LYS A 12 4.58 12.52 -11.69
CA LYS A 12 5.42 12.91 -12.83
C LYS A 12 6.90 12.62 -12.56
N TYR A 13 7.37 12.83 -11.33
CA TYR A 13 8.74 12.46 -10.94
C TYR A 13 8.96 10.94 -10.94
N VAL A 14 7.99 10.14 -10.45
CA VAL A 14 8.05 8.67 -10.49
C VAL A 14 8.12 8.16 -11.93
N GLU A 15 7.31 8.71 -12.83
CA GLU A 15 7.33 8.33 -14.25
C GLU A 15 8.69 8.60 -14.88
N ARG A 16 9.27 9.79 -14.60
CA ARG A 16 10.62 10.13 -15.06
C ARG A 16 11.67 9.15 -14.55
N ILE A 17 11.70 8.88 -13.25
CA ILE A 17 12.62 7.92 -12.64
C ILE A 17 12.44 6.51 -13.23
N ASN A 18 11.19 6.11 -13.49
CA ASN A 18 10.92 4.81 -14.09
C ASN A 18 11.49 4.71 -15.51
N ASN A 19 11.32 5.75 -16.32
CA ASN A 19 11.87 5.82 -17.68
C ASN A 19 13.40 5.94 -17.69
N GLU A 20 14.00 6.60 -16.70
CA GLU A 20 15.46 6.76 -16.60
C GLU A 20 16.15 5.44 -16.18
N HIS A 21 15.61 4.74 -15.19
CA HIS A 21 16.27 3.60 -14.55
C HIS A 21 15.77 2.22 -15.02
N PHE A 22 14.61 2.13 -15.66
CA PHE A 22 13.98 0.85 -16.04
C PHE A 22 13.44 0.86 -17.48
N LYS A 23 14.28 1.29 -18.44
CA LYS A 23 13.94 1.44 -19.86
C LYS A 23 13.36 0.18 -20.50
N ASP A 24 13.88 -0.98 -20.10
CA ASP A 24 13.46 -2.28 -20.64
C ASP A 24 12.20 -2.84 -19.98
N ASN A 25 11.59 -2.10 -19.04
CA ASN A 25 10.34 -2.50 -18.40
C ASN A 25 9.15 -1.84 -19.09
N GLU A 26 8.39 -2.64 -19.84
CA GLU A 26 7.17 -2.20 -20.51
C GLU A 26 6.02 -1.91 -19.54
N LEU A 27 6.11 -2.42 -18.30
CA LEU A 27 5.11 -2.20 -17.25
C LEU A 27 5.24 -0.81 -16.65
N LYS A 28 4.11 -0.13 -16.53
CA LYS A 28 4.01 1.19 -15.89
C LYS A 28 4.07 1.06 -14.36
N PRO A 29 4.59 2.10 -13.67
CA PRO A 29 4.64 2.11 -12.21
C PRO A 29 3.24 2.12 -11.60
N ILE A 30 3.08 1.49 -10.44
CA ILE A 30 1.87 1.58 -9.63
C ILE A 30 2.08 2.58 -8.51
N LEU A 31 1.26 3.62 -8.51
CA LEU A 31 1.34 4.77 -7.62
C LEU A 31 0.50 4.51 -6.36
N GLY A 32 0.46 5.48 -5.44
CA GLY A 32 -0.47 5.46 -4.32
C GLY A 32 -1.77 6.20 -4.62
N ASN A 33 -2.88 5.74 -4.04
CA ASN A 33 -4.18 6.41 -4.20
C ASN A 33 -5.17 6.05 -3.07
N GLY A 34 -6.32 6.73 -3.06
CA GLY A 34 -7.35 6.66 -2.02
C GLY A 34 -7.67 8.05 -1.48
N LYS A 35 -7.84 8.20 -0.17
CA LYS A 35 -7.96 9.51 0.49
C LYS A 35 -6.59 10.20 0.53
N THR A 36 -6.40 11.18 -0.34
CA THR A 36 -5.09 11.82 -0.59
C THR A 36 -4.68 12.91 0.41
N LYS A 37 -5.57 13.29 1.32
CA LYS A 37 -5.30 14.26 2.40
C LYS A 37 -5.79 13.71 3.73
N ASN A 38 -4.90 13.62 4.70
CA ASN A 38 -5.12 13.19 6.07
C ASN A 38 -5.96 11.90 6.18
N PRO A 39 -5.65 10.80 5.45
CA PRO A 39 -6.37 9.56 5.64
C PRO A 39 -6.19 9.05 7.07
N LYS A 40 -7.21 8.37 7.60
CA LYS A 40 -7.10 7.66 8.87
C LYS A 40 -6.00 6.60 8.76
N ILE A 41 -5.97 5.85 7.65
CA ILE A 41 -5.03 4.74 7.46
C ILE A 41 -4.40 4.80 6.07
N MET A 42 -3.06 4.70 6.03
CA MET A 42 -2.29 4.37 4.84
C MET A 42 -1.75 2.93 4.95
N PHE A 43 -2.07 2.10 3.97
CA PHE A 43 -1.49 0.76 3.82
C PHE A 43 -0.27 0.81 2.90
N VAL A 44 0.86 0.33 3.40
CA VAL A 44 2.13 0.28 2.67
C VAL A 44 2.54 -1.16 2.44
N PHE A 45 2.54 -1.55 1.17
CA PHE A 45 2.98 -2.85 0.66
C PHE A 45 4.41 -2.76 0.11
N ILE A 46 4.93 -3.86 -0.45
CA ILE A 46 6.34 -3.94 -0.88
C ILE A 46 6.51 -3.39 -2.30
N ASN A 47 6.04 -4.13 -3.30
CA ASN A 47 6.12 -3.80 -4.72
C ASN A 47 4.90 -4.33 -5.48
N PRO A 48 4.49 -3.65 -6.56
CA PRO A 48 3.48 -4.15 -7.48
C PRO A 48 4.03 -5.26 -8.39
N THR A 49 3.10 -6.03 -8.95
CA THR A 49 3.36 -7.11 -9.91
C THR A 49 2.47 -6.91 -11.14
N ILE A 50 2.79 -7.57 -12.25
CA ILE A 50 1.99 -7.56 -13.50
C ILE A 50 0.52 -7.96 -13.29
N ARG A 51 0.19 -8.68 -12.21
CA ARG A 51 -1.20 -9.03 -11.86
C ARG A 51 -2.06 -7.80 -11.59
N ASN A 52 -1.45 -6.65 -11.29
CA ASN A 52 -2.17 -5.39 -11.30
C ASN A 52 -2.39 -4.95 -12.75
N ILE A 53 -3.62 -5.04 -13.23
CA ILE A 53 -3.94 -4.75 -14.64
C ILE A 53 -3.64 -3.29 -15.00
N SER A 54 -3.64 -2.39 -14.01
CA SER A 54 -3.22 -1.00 -14.21
C SER A 54 -1.71 -0.83 -14.32
N SER A 55 -0.94 -1.89 -14.55
CA SER A 55 0.47 -1.82 -14.98
C SER A 55 0.61 -1.84 -16.50
N ASP A 56 -0.44 -2.25 -17.23
CA ASP A 56 -0.47 -2.25 -18.69
C ASP A 56 -0.32 -0.81 -19.24
N ASN A 57 0.50 -0.62 -20.26
CA ASN A 57 0.71 0.70 -20.86
C ASN A 57 -0.54 1.25 -21.56
N LYS A 58 -1.48 0.39 -21.97
CA LYS A 58 -2.79 0.76 -22.57
C LYS A 58 -3.82 1.17 -21.53
N TRP A 59 -3.58 0.96 -20.24
CA TRP A 59 -4.49 1.39 -19.18
C TRP A 59 -4.57 2.92 -19.09
N VAL A 60 -5.78 3.48 -19.29
CA VAL A 60 -6.03 4.93 -19.29
C VAL A 60 -6.60 5.48 -17.97
N GLY A 61 -6.79 4.60 -16.98
CA GLY A 61 -7.35 4.96 -15.67
C GLY A 61 -6.30 5.28 -14.61
N PRO A 62 -6.75 5.52 -13.36
CA PRO A 62 -5.83 5.67 -12.23
C PRO A 62 -5.04 4.37 -12.01
N ARG A 63 -3.79 4.50 -11.57
CA ARG A 63 -2.90 3.38 -11.26
C ARG A 63 -2.67 3.32 -9.76
N PHE A 64 -3.23 2.32 -9.10
CA PHE A 64 -3.07 2.10 -7.66
C PHE A 64 -3.02 0.60 -7.33
N PRO A 65 -2.56 0.21 -6.13
CA PRO A 65 -2.34 -1.19 -5.81
C PRO A 65 -3.60 -2.04 -5.97
N PHE A 66 -3.43 -3.25 -6.50
CA PHE A 66 -4.43 -4.33 -6.50
C PHE A 66 -5.64 -4.19 -7.43
N ILE A 67 -5.66 -3.24 -8.37
CA ILE A 67 -6.64 -3.23 -9.47
C ILE A 67 -6.54 -4.55 -10.25
N GLY A 68 -7.68 -5.20 -10.50
CA GLY A 68 -7.75 -6.49 -11.20
C GLY A 68 -7.29 -7.71 -10.39
N THR A 69 -7.00 -7.54 -9.10
CA THR A 69 -6.67 -8.66 -8.19
C THR A 69 -7.85 -8.99 -7.29
N LYS A 70 -7.84 -10.16 -6.63
CA LYS A 70 -8.96 -10.62 -5.77
C LYS A 70 -8.57 -10.80 -4.30
N GLN A 71 -7.38 -11.34 -4.04
CA GLN A 71 -7.03 -11.88 -2.72
C GLN A 71 -6.97 -10.82 -1.61
N ILE A 72 -6.40 -9.64 -1.89
CA ILE A 72 -6.35 -8.57 -0.87
C ILE A 72 -7.74 -8.06 -0.52
N TRP A 73 -8.62 -7.90 -1.53
CA TRP A 73 -9.97 -7.37 -1.35
C TRP A 73 -10.84 -8.34 -0.58
N ARG A 74 -10.67 -9.65 -0.78
CA ARG A 74 -11.28 -10.70 0.05
C ARG A 74 -10.88 -10.56 1.52
N ILE A 75 -9.61 -10.30 1.79
CA ILE A 75 -9.11 -10.13 3.16
C ILE A 75 -9.66 -8.85 3.77
N PHE A 76 -9.57 -7.73 3.05
CA PHE A 76 -10.12 -6.46 3.52
C PHE A 76 -11.63 -6.58 3.79
N CYS A 77 -12.39 -7.25 2.93
CA CYS A 77 -13.80 -7.51 3.17
C CYS A 77 -14.03 -8.40 4.42
N LYS A 78 -13.24 -9.47 4.59
CA LYS A 78 -13.34 -10.37 5.76
C LYS A 78 -13.10 -9.63 7.08
N VAL A 79 -12.25 -8.61 7.07
CA VAL A 79 -12.02 -7.75 8.23
C VAL A 79 -12.88 -6.49 8.20
N GLY A 80 -13.90 -6.37 7.34
CA GLY A 80 -14.80 -5.21 7.25
C GLY A 80 -14.10 -3.89 6.92
N LEU A 81 -13.04 -3.93 6.12
CA LEU A 81 -12.36 -2.79 5.49
C LEU A 81 -12.73 -2.64 4.01
N PHE A 82 -13.63 -3.48 3.50
CA PHE A 82 -14.10 -3.41 2.11
C PHE A 82 -15.54 -3.89 1.99
N ASP A 83 -16.30 -3.29 1.07
CA ASP A 83 -17.72 -3.59 0.88
C ASP A 83 -17.94 -4.93 0.16
N ALA A 84 -18.86 -5.74 0.70
CA ALA A 84 -19.14 -7.07 0.20
C ALA A 84 -19.78 -7.07 -1.21
N ARG A 85 -20.53 -6.02 -1.57
CA ARG A 85 -21.15 -5.88 -2.90
C ARG A 85 -20.07 -5.56 -3.94
N LEU A 86 -19.13 -4.68 -3.62
CA LEU A 86 -17.95 -4.42 -4.47
C LEU A 86 -17.09 -5.69 -4.62
N LEU A 87 -16.89 -6.44 -3.54
CA LEU A 87 -16.15 -7.71 -3.61
C LEU A 87 -16.86 -8.74 -4.51
N ASN A 88 -18.20 -8.80 -4.48
CA ASN A 88 -18.95 -9.69 -5.36
C ASN A 88 -18.67 -9.40 -6.84
N ILE A 89 -18.58 -8.12 -7.23
CA ILE A 89 -18.21 -7.72 -8.59
C ILE A 89 -16.76 -8.17 -8.90
N ILE A 90 -15.80 -7.89 -8.01
CA ILE A 90 -14.39 -8.35 -8.15
C ILE A 90 -14.29 -9.87 -8.34
N ASN A 91 -15.15 -10.64 -7.67
CA ASN A 91 -15.13 -12.10 -7.80
C ASN A 91 -15.66 -12.58 -9.15
N LYS A 92 -16.70 -11.93 -9.68
CA LYS A 92 -17.35 -12.27 -10.95
C LYS A 92 -16.58 -11.76 -12.17
N GLU A 93 -16.00 -10.57 -12.09
CA GLU A 93 -15.34 -9.91 -13.20
C GLU A 93 -13.81 -9.99 -13.06
N PRO A 94 -13.10 -10.69 -13.97
CA PRO A 94 -11.64 -10.78 -13.92
C PRO A 94 -10.95 -9.46 -14.33
N TYR A 95 -11.63 -8.64 -15.14
CA TYR A 95 -11.14 -7.35 -15.61
C TYR A 95 -11.97 -6.23 -14.98
N TRP A 96 -11.34 -5.11 -14.61
CA TRP A 96 -12.06 -3.98 -14.03
C TRP A 96 -12.27 -2.91 -15.09
N SER A 97 -13.52 -2.48 -15.28
CA SER A 97 -13.80 -1.28 -16.07
C SER A 97 -13.26 -0.02 -15.37
N LEU A 98 -13.11 1.07 -16.12
CA LEU A 98 -12.75 2.37 -15.54
C LEU A 98 -13.81 2.84 -14.53
N GLU A 99 -15.08 2.64 -14.85
CA GLU A 99 -16.20 2.97 -13.95
C GLU A 99 -16.10 2.18 -12.63
N PHE A 100 -15.88 0.87 -12.71
CA PHE A 100 -15.74 0.04 -11.52
C PHE A 100 -14.49 0.39 -10.70
N THR A 101 -13.37 0.67 -11.38
CA THR A 101 -12.15 1.16 -10.72
C THR A 101 -12.41 2.44 -9.94
N ASN A 102 -13.16 3.39 -10.51
CA ASN A 102 -13.51 4.63 -9.83
C ASN A 102 -14.45 4.37 -8.64
N LYS A 103 -15.40 3.43 -8.74
CA LYS A 103 -16.25 3.02 -7.59
C LYS A 103 -15.41 2.48 -6.43
N VAL A 104 -14.42 1.63 -6.70
CA VAL A 104 -13.50 1.14 -5.67
C VAL A 104 -12.66 2.27 -5.08
N LEU A 105 -12.19 3.20 -5.91
CA LEU A 105 -11.41 4.35 -5.45
C LEU A 105 -12.23 5.29 -4.56
N GLU A 106 -13.49 5.58 -4.91
CA GLU A 106 -14.40 6.37 -4.08
C GLU A 106 -14.68 5.68 -2.75
N TYR A 107 -14.86 4.36 -2.74
CA TYR A 107 -14.98 3.60 -1.49
C TYR A 107 -13.76 3.81 -0.58
N LEU A 108 -12.54 3.72 -1.11
CA LEU A 108 -11.32 3.98 -0.32
C LEU A 108 -11.31 5.41 0.24
N LYS A 109 -11.69 6.41 -0.57
CA LYS A 109 -11.75 7.82 -0.15
C LYS A 109 -12.74 8.04 1.00
N GLN A 110 -13.95 7.50 0.87
CA GLN A 110 -15.03 7.63 1.87
C GLN A 110 -14.68 6.95 3.19
N ASN A 111 -13.92 5.85 3.13
CA ASN A 111 -13.47 5.11 4.32
C ASN A 111 -12.12 5.59 4.87
N GLU A 112 -11.64 6.76 4.40
CA GLU A 112 -10.38 7.38 4.83
C GLU A 112 -9.14 6.46 4.68
N LEU A 113 -9.14 5.63 3.63
CA LEU A 113 -8.10 4.68 3.31
C LEU A 113 -7.22 5.18 2.17
N TYR A 114 -5.92 4.96 2.30
CA TYR A 114 -4.95 5.17 1.25
C TYR A 114 -4.10 3.90 1.09
N ILE A 115 -3.79 3.51 -0.14
CA ILE A 115 -3.04 2.28 -0.44
C ILE A 115 -1.84 2.61 -1.33
N THR A 116 -0.67 2.07 -1.00
CA THR A 116 0.56 2.34 -1.74
C THR A 116 1.62 1.24 -1.54
N ASN A 117 2.73 1.32 -2.26
CA ASN A 117 3.88 0.42 -2.13
C ASN A 117 5.14 1.19 -1.71
N VAL A 118 6.15 0.52 -1.14
CA VAL A 118 7.49 1.11 -1.00
C VAL A 118 8.08 1.38 -2.38
N VAL A 119 8.12 0.35 -3.21
CA VAL A 119 8.65 0.41 -4.57
C VAL A 119 7.50 0.61 -5.55
N LYS A 120 7.58 1.63 -6.41
CA LYS A 120 6.54 1.90 -7.42
C LYS A 120 6.74 1.12 -8.72
N TRP A 121 7.96 0.65 -8.96
CA TRP A 121 8.31 -0.19 -10.11
C TRP A 121 7.56 -1.52 -10.08
N THR A 122 7.00 -1.90 -11.23
CA THR A 122 6.22 -3.14 -11.39
C THR A 122 7.09 -4.28 -11.90
N GLY A 123 7.12 -5.37 -11.14
CA GLY A 123 7.79 -6.60 -11.54
C GLY A 123 6.91 -7.52 -12.37
N LYS A 124 7.55 -8.38 -13.17
CA LYS A 124 6.87 -9.45 -13.93
C LYS A 124 6.20 -10.48 -13.03
N ASP A 125 6.63 -10.60 -11.77
CA ASP A 125 6.10 -11.53 -10.79
C ASP A 125 6.19 -10.96 -9.36
N ALA A 126 6.02 -11.83 -8.36
CA ALA A 126 6.05 -11.50 -6.93
C ALA A 126 7.47 -11.49 -6.32
N THR A 127 8.53 -11.49 -7.14
CA THR A 127 9.90 -11.37 -6.65
C THR A 127 10.07 -10.05 -5.90
N LEU A 128 10.74 -10.12 -4.75
CA LEU A 128 11.00 -8.97 -3.91
C LEU A 128 11.96 -7.99 -4.60
N PRO A 129 11.79 -6.68 -4.43
CA PRO A 129 12.70 -5.71 -4.99
C PRO A 129 14.06 -5.80 -4.30
N ASP A 130 15.13 -5.66 -5.08
CA ASP A 130 16.48 -5.54 -4.54
C ASP A 130 16.67 -4.24 -3.73
N SER A 131 17.79 -4.17 -3.01
CA SER A 131 18.13 -3.03 -2.16
C SER A 131 18.31 -1.72 -2.94
N LYS A 132 18.71 -1.77 -4.23
CA LYS A 132 18.85 -0.58 -5.08
C LYS A 132 17.48 0.01 -5.38
N LYS A 133 16.50 -0.81 -5.75
CA LYS A 133 15.11 -0.38 -5.96
C LYS A 133 14.50 0.19 -4.68
N ILE A 134 14.69 -0.45 -3.53
CA ILE A 134 14.20 0.07 -2.24
C ILE A 134 14.83 1.43 -1.94
N LYS A 135 16.16 1.57 -2.08
CA LYS A 135 16.87 2.85 -1.87
C LYS A 135 16.37 3.96 -2.80
N LEU A 136 16.07 3.63 -4.05
CA LEU A 136 15.56 4.58 -5.05
C LEU A 136 14.16 5.10 -4.70
N PHE A 137 13.25 4.22 -4.26
CA PHE A 137 11.84 4.59 -4.04
C PHE A 137 11.51 4.98 -2.59
N LEU A 138 12.34 4.66 -1.59
CA LEU A 138 12.09 5.04 -0.21
C LEU A 138 11.95 6.56 0.00
N PRO A 139 12.81 7.43 -0.60
CA PRO A 139 12.62 8.88 -0.52
C PRO A 139 11.29 9.36 -1.12
N ILE A 140 10.82 8.69 -2.20
CA ILE A 140 9.52 8.96 -2.83
C ILE A 140 8.38 8.61 -1.87
N LEU A 141 8.41 7.44 -1.24
CA LEU A 141 7.41 7.05 -0.24
C LEU A 141 7.39 8.03 0.95
N LYS A 142 8.56 8.48 1.43
CA LYS A 142 8.62 9.49 2.51
C LYS A 142 7.98 10.81 2.08
N LYS A 143 8.22 11.26 0.85
CA LYS A 143 7.59 12.47 0.31
C LYS A 143 6.08 12.30 0.12
N GLU A 144 5.64 11.13 -0.32
CA GLU A 144 4.22 10.77 -0.41
C GLU A 144 3.55 10.84 0.96
N ILE A 145 4.16 10.27 2.01
CA ILE A 145 3.65 10.35 3.39
C ILE A 145 3.58 11.80 3.87
N GLU A 146 4.59 12.63 3.55
CA GLU A 146 4.60 14.04 3.92
C GLU A 146 3.45 14.84 3.25
N ILE A 147 3.12 14.51 2.01
CA ILE A 147 2.02 15.15 1.26
C ILE A 147 0.66 14.65 1.76
N VAL A 148 0.52 13.33 1.96
CA VAL A 148 -0.74 12.67 2.30
C VAL A 148 -1.11 12.82 3.78
N LYS A 149 -0.11 12.85 4.66
CA LYS A 149 -0.24 13.02 6.13
C LYS A 149 -1.18 11.99 6.81
N PRO A 150 -0.94 10.68 6.66
CA PRO A 150 -1.77 9.65 7.29
C PRO A 150 -1.66 9.66 8.81
N LYS A 151 -2.78 9.45 9.51
CA LYS A 151 -2.81 9.28 10.98
C LYS A 151 -2.10 8.00 11.40
N TYR A 152 -2.41 6.89 10.74
CA TYR A 152 -1.76 5.59 10.92
C TYR A 152 -1.21 5.07 9.60
N ILE A 153 -0.09 4.36 9.68
CA ILE A 153 0.50 3.59 8.58
C ILE A 153 0.56 2.13 8.99
N ILE A 154 -0.04 1.25 8.19
CA ILE A 154 0.09 -0.20 8.35
C ILE A 154 1.10 -0.71 7.33
N THR A 155 2.22 -1.26 7.79
CA THR A 155 3.26 -1.81 6.90
C THR A 155 3.11 -3.32 6.79
N PHE A 156 2.94 -3.82 5.57
CA PHE A 156 2.77 -5.24 5.30
C PHE A 156 4.13 -5.91 5.03
N GLY A 157 4.63 -6.65 6.02
CA GLY A 157 5.96 -7.27 6.02
C GLY A 157 7.02 -6.39 6.68
N LEU A 158 8.21 -6.98 6.90
CA LEU A 158 9.33 -6.28 7.54
C LEU A 158 9.99 -5.24 6.64
N ILE A 159 10.03 -5.46 5.32
CA ILE A 159 10.66 -4.51 4.37
C ILE A 159 10.09 -3.08 4.52
N PRO A 160 8.77 -2.83 4.38
CA PRO A 160 8.22 -1.48 4.57
C PRO A 160 8.38 -0.97 6.00
N PHE A 161 8.29 -1.86 7.00
CA PHE A 161 8.47 -1.49 8.40
C PHE A 161 9.88 -0.96 8.66
N GLU A 162 10.89 -1.78 8.40
CA GLU A 162 12.30 -1.47 8.66
C GLU A 162 12.76 -0.26 7.83
N ALA A 163 12.30 -0.13 6.59
CA ALA A 163 12.66 0.99 5.72
C ALA A 163 12.16 2.34 6.27
N LEU A 164 10.99 2.37 6.92
CA LEU A 164 10.40 3.59 7.47
C LEU A 164 10.85 3.88 8.91
N THR A 165 10.92 2.86 9.76
CA THR A 165 11.21 3.02 11.19
C THR A 165 12.70 2.97 11.51
N LYS A 166 13.52 2.35 10.64
CA LYS A 166 14.91 1.92 10.92
C LYS A 166 15.03 0.96 12.11
N GLN A 167 13.92 0.39 12.58
CA GLN A 167 13.90 -0.54 13.71
C GLN A 167 13.81 -1.97 13.20
N LYS A 168 14.50 -2.88 13.88
CA LYS A 168 14.40 -4.33 13.63
C LYS A 168 13.51 -4.97 14.69
N ILE A 169 12.53 -5.74 14.28
CA ILE A 169 11.63 -6.49 15.16
C ILE A 169 11.41 -7.89 14.62
N LYS A 170 10.90 -8.79 15.47
CA LYS A 170 10.30 -10.05 15.02
C LYS A 170 8.79 -9.86 14.92
N LEU A 171 8.21 -10.08 13.73
CA LEU A 171 6.75 -9.99 13.54
C LEU A 171 5.98 -10.98 14.43
N LYS A 172 6.59 -12.13 14.75
CA LYS A 172 6.02 -13.14 15.64
C LYS A 172 5.79 -12.54 17.04
N ASP A 173 6.84 -11.98 17.63
CA ASP A 173 6.78 -11.37 18.97
C ASP A 173 5.80 -10.20 19.00
N TYR A 174 5.80 -9.36 17.96
CA TYR A 174 4.81 -8.28 17.84
C TYR A 174 3.37 -8.81 17.82
N PHE A 175 3.12 -9.85 17.03
CA PHE A 175 1.81 -10.47 16.91
C PHE A 175 1.35 -11.10 18.21
N GLU A 176 2.17 -11.94 18.84
CA GLU A 176 1.83 -12.62 20.09
C GLU A 176 1.49 -11.63 21.20
N ASN A 177 2.29 -10.57 21.34
CA ASN A 177 1.99 -9.49 22.28
C ASN A 177 0.70 -8.75 21.93
N SER A 178 0.42 -8.50 20.65
CA SER A 178 -0.80 -7.82 20.22
C SER A 178 -2.06 -8.63 20.51
N ILE A 179 -2.01 -9.94 20.28
CA ILE A 179 -3.12 -10.84 20.60
C ILE A 179 -3.30 -10.98 22.11
N LYS A 180 -2.21 -11.23 22.85
CA LYS A 180 -2.23 -11.36 24.32
C LYS A 180 -2.83 -10.14 25.00
N ASN A 181 -2.42 -8.94 24.55
CA ASN A 181 -2.87 -7.68 25.15
C ASN A 181 -4.15 -7.12 24.49
N ASN A 182 -4.71 -7.83 23.51
CA ASN A 182 -5.89 -7.43 22.75
C ASN A 182 -5.82 -5.99 22.19
N SER A 183 -4.60 -5.52 21.88
CA SER A 183 -4.27 -4.13 21.54
C SER A 183 -3.07 -4.05 20.60
N LEU A 184 -2.97 -2.97 19.82
CA LEU A 184 -1.86 -2.75 18.90
C LEU A 184 -0.89 -1.73 19.48
N LYS A 185 0.40 -2.09 19.57
CA LYS A 185 1.46 -1.12 19.79
C LYS A 185 1.77 -0.41 18.48
N TYR A 186 1.86 0.91 18.51
CA TYR A 186 2.34 1.71 17.38
C TYR A 186 3.74 2.27 17.65
N PHE A 187 4.45 2.53 16.56
CA PHE A 187 5.76 3.17 16.55
C PHE A 187 5.57 4.60 16.05
N GLU A 188 5.79 5.58 16.93
CA GLU A 188 5.71 6.99 16.54
C GLU A 188 6.97 7.37 15.76
N ILE A 189 6.78 7.87 14.54
CA ILE A 189 7.87 8.25 13.65
C ILE A 189 7.58 9.63 13.07
N LYS A 190 8.63 10.46 13.03
CA LYS A 190 8.64 11.70 12.26
C LYS A 190 9.23 11.43 10.88
N ILE A 191 8.40 11.53 9.84
CA ILE A 191 8.80 11.44 8.44
C ILE A 191 8.79 12.85 7.86
N ASN A 192 9.97 13.41 7.63
CA ASN A 192 10.15 14.81 7.26
C ASN A 192 9.45 15.73 8.28
N ASN A 193 8.42 16.46 7.87
CA ASN A 193 7.65 17.35 8.72
C ASN A 193 6.30 16.75 9.18
N THR A 194 6.12 15.43 9.02
CA THR A 194 4.88 14.73 9.37
C THR A 194 5.12 13.72 10.48
N ASN A 195 4.37 13.85 11.57
CA ASN A 195 4.32 12.83 12.63
C ASN A 195 3.24 11.79 12.27
N THR A 196 3.57 10.51 12.38
CA THR A 196 2.63 9.41 12.11
C THR A 196 2.94 8.21 12.99
N LYS A 197 2.03 7.23 12.99
CA LYS A 197 2.10 6.01 13.79
C LYS A 197 2.18 4.80 12.88
N ILE A 198 3.26 4.04 12.97
CA ILE A 198 3.47 2.82 12.18
C ILE A 198 3.06 1.59 12.98
N ILE A 199 2.34 0.68 12.34
CA ILE A 199 1.90 -0.62 12.88
C ILE A 199 2.34 -1.71 11.91
N PRO A 200 3.25 -2.61 12.32
CA PRO A 200 3.65 -3.73 11.47
C PRO A 200 2.55 -4.79 11.37
N CYS A 201 2.42 -5.38 10.19
CA CYS A 201 1.47 -6.45 9.92
C CYS A 201 2.12 -7.53 9.04
N TYR A 202 1.65 -8.77 9.16
CA TYR A 202 2.04 -9.83 8.23
C TYR A 202 1.52 -9.52 6.83
N PHE A 203 2.30 -9.90 5.80
CA PHE A 203 1.83 -9.74 4.44
C PHE A 203 0.55 -10.61 4.25
N PRO A 204 -0.53 -10.04 3.70
CA PRO A 204 -1.84 -10.68 3.79
C PRO A 204 -2.07 -11.74 2.72
N THR A 205 -1.21 -11.88 1.70
CA THR A 205 -1.44 -12.79 0.58
C THR A 205 -0.17 -13.55 0.17
N GLY A 206 -0.27 -14.50 -0.76
CA GLY A 206 0.89 -15.23 -1.29
C GLY A 206 1.64 -16.00 -0.21
N ARG A 207 2.97 -15.82 -0.14
CA ARG A 207 3.87 -16.46 0.85
C ARG A 207 3.80 -15.82 2.25
N GLY A 208 2.90 -14.86 2.47
CA GLY A 208 2.67 -14.24 3.77
C GLY A 208 1.89 -15.13 4.74
N ASP A 209 1.35 -14.53 5.80
CA ASP A 209 0.49 -15.21 6.77
C ASP A 209 -0.87 -14.50 6.84
N PRO A 210 -1.83 -14.87 5.96
CA PRO A 210 -3.14 -14.24 5.90
C PRO A 210 -3.90 -14.34 7.21
N LYS A 211 -3.73 -15.45 7.96
CA LYS A 211 -4.43 -15.67 9.24
C LYS A 211 -3.96 -14.65 10.26
N LYS A 212 -2.65 -14.47 10.43
CA LYS A 212 -2.11 -13.47 11.36
C LYS A 212 -2.39 -12.05 10.91
N ALA A 213 -2.34 -11.78 9.61
CA ALA A 213 -2.68 -10.46 9.06
C ALA A 213 -4.14 -10.09 9.39
N ILE A 214 -5.07 -11.03 9.25
CA ILE A 214 -6.49 -10.84 9.59
C ILE A 214 -6.66 -10.43 11.06
N GLU A 215 -5.99 -11.12 11.99
CA GLU A 215 -6.13 -10.81 13.42
C GLU A 215 -5.58 -9.41 13.77
N ILE A 216 -4.43 -9.02 13.21
CA ILE A 216 -3.90 -7.65 13.36
C ILE A 216 -4.88 -6.60 12.79
N LEU A 217 -5.42 -6.85 11.59
CA LEU A 217 -6.37 -5.94 10.96
C LEU A 217 -7.72 -5.86 11.70
N LYS A 218 -8.16 -6.92 12.38
CA LYS A 218 -9.33 -6.85 13.26
C LYS A 218 -9.08 -5.93 14.46
N LEU A 219 -7.91 -6.03 15.09
CA LEU A 219 -7.53 -5.15 16.21
C LEU A 219 -7.42 -3.68 15.77
N MET A 220 -7.04 -3.43 14.52
CA MET A 220 -6.94 -2.08 13.95
C MET A 220 -8.25 -1.30 14.01
N LYS A 221 -9.42 -1.96 13.98
CA LYS A 221 -10.72 -1.29 14.13
C LYS A 221 -10.88 -0.54 15.45
N LYS A 222 -10.12 -0.95 16.47
CA LYS A 222 -10.14 -0.32 17.80
C LYS A 222 -9.29 0.96 17.86
N LEU A 223 -8.56 1.28 16.80
CA LEU A 223 -7.80 2.53 16.72
C LEU A 223 -8.78 3.72 16.63
N LYS A 224 -8.70 4.59 17.64
CA LYS A 224 -9.41 5.87 17.70
C LYS A 224 -8.74 6.86 16.77
#